data_AF-A0A3M7C5X2-F1
#
_entry.id   AF-A0A3M7C5X2-F1
#
_cell.length_a   1.000
_cell.length_b   1.000
_cell.length_c   1.000
_cell.angle_alpha   90.00
_cell.angle_beta   90.00
_cell.angle_gamma   90.00
#
_symmetry.space_group_name_H-M   'P 1'
#
loop_
_entity.id
_entity.type
_entity.pdbx_description
1 polymer ?
#
loop_
_entity_poly.entity_id
_entity_poly.type
_entity_poly.pdbx_seq_one_letter_code
_entity_poly.pdbx_strand_id
1 'polypeptide(L)'
;MVTITGATTRDCRFPTSLDKTGSDAMNAAGDYSAAYVILETDTQHKGHGMTFTIGRGNEIVCQAIAVLSDRIKGKKLEDLVADWGKTWRYLVSDSHLRWIGPEKGVIHLALGSLVNAIWDLWAKVLGKPVWRIVAEMSPEEFVRCIDFRYITDAITPEEAIQMLKEQEPTKAQRIKDAEQNRAVPAYTTSAGWLGYGEDKMKGLLQETLGKGYKHFKLK
;
A
#
# COMPACT_ATOMS: atom_id res chain seq x y z
N MET A 1 13.68 12.95 -16.97
CA MET A 1 14.44 12.39 -15.84
C MET A 1 13.95 13.08 -14.59
N VAL A 2 13.39 12.34 -13.63
CA VAL A 2 12.84 12.88 -12.38
C VAL A 2 13.77 12.48 -11.25
N THR A 3 14.29 13.46 -10.49
CA THR A 3 15.18 13.23 -9.36
C THR A 3 14.44 13.51 -8.06
N ILE A 4 14.52 12.58 -7.10
CA ILE A 4 13.93 12.78 -5.77
C ILE A 4 14.85 13.73 -4.99
N THR A 5 14.36 14.91 -4.62
CA THR A 5 15.14 15.95 -3.93
C THR A 5 15.00 15.90 -2.42
N GLY A 6 13.93 15.27 -1.92
CA GLY A 6 13.70 15.06 -0.49
C GLY A 6 12.35 14.41 -0.21
N ALA A 7 11.98 14.37 1.07
CA ALA A 7 10.68 13.90 1.51
C ALA A 7 10.15 14.73 2.68
N THR A 8 8.84 14.92 2.73
CA THR A 8 8.14 15.53 3.86
C THR A 8 7.21 14.51 4.48
N THR A 9 7.27 14.34 5.81
CA THR A 9 6.33 13.49 6.54
C THR A 9 5.24 14.30 7.21
N ARG A 10 4.04 13.72 7.35
CA ARG A 10 2.89 14.31 8.05
C ARG A 10 2.29 13.28 9.00
N ASP A 11 2.18 13.65 10.26
CA ASP A 11 1.42 12.89 11.27
C ASP A 11 -0.06 13.34 11.20
N CYS A 12 -0.87 12.57 10.49
CA CYS A 12 -2.29 12.84 10.32
C CYS A 12 -3.10 11.92 11.22
N ARG A 13 -4.00 12.47 12.06
CA ARG A 13 -4.86 11.69 12.96
C ARG A 13 -6.30 12.16 12.85
N PHE A 14 -7.23 11.22 12.82
CA PHE A 14 -8.65 11.45 12.68
C PHE A 14 -9.36 10.93 13.93
N PRO A 15 -10.27 11.71 14.54
CA PRO A 15 -10.86 11.40 15.85
C PRO A 15 -11.99 10.35 15.75
N THR A 16 -11.71 9.20 15.14
CA THR A 16 -12.67 8.09 14.97
C THR A 16 -13.06 7.43 16.29
N SER A 17 -12.29 7.64 17.35
CA SER A 17 -12.67 7.19 18.70
C SER A 17 -13.94 7.87 19.22
N LEU A 18 -14.27 9.09 18.75
CA LEU A 18 -15.44 9.84 19.22
C LEU A 18 -16.77 9.15 18.89
N ASP A 19 -16.84 8.44 17.78
CA ASP A 19 -18.04 7.71 17.35
C ASP A 19 -17.86 6.19 17.32
N LYS A 20 -16.69 5.72 17.81
CA LYS A 20 -16.27 4.32 17.90
C LYS A 20 -16.12 3.62 16.54
N THR A 21 -15.95 4.39 15.46
CA THR A 21 -15.62 3.84 14.15
C THR A 21 -14.33 3.03 14.21
N GLY A 22 -14.36 1.81 13.67
CA GLY A 22 -13.20 0.91 13.66
C GLY A 22 -12.97 0.11 14.94
N SER A 23 -13.80 0.31 15.98
CA SER A 23 -13.69 -0.42 17.23
C SER A 23 -13.88 -1.94 17.05
N ASP A 24 -13.06 -2.72 17.76
CA ASP A 24 -13.18 -4.16 17.86
C ASP A 24 -12.76 -4.68 19.23
N ALA A 25 -12.83 -6.00 19.43
CA ALA A 25 -12.56 -6.66 20.71
C ALA A 25 -11.16 -6.37 21.28
N MET A 26 -10.18 -6.06 20.43
CA MET A 26 -8.82 -5.73 20.85
C MET A 26 -8.62 -4.21 20.94
N ASN A 27 -9.18 -3.46 19.99
CA ASN A 27 -8.96 -2.02 19.84
C ASN A 27 -10.26 -1.27 20.10
N ALA A 28 -10.56 -1.01 21.37
CA ALA A 28 -11.83 -0.41 21.77
C ALA A 28 -12.06 1.02 21.25
N ALA A 29 -10.99 1.82 21.07
CA ALA A 29 -11.08 3.22 20.69
C ALA A 29 -9.79 3.70 19.98
N GLY A 30 -9.60 3.27 18.73
CA GLY A 30 -8.51 3.76 17.88
C GLY A 30 -8.86 5.05 17.16
N ASP A 31 -7.89 5.95 17.02
CA ASP A 31 -7.98 7.12 16.15
C ASP A 31 -7.26 6.82 14.85
N TYR A 32 -8.01 6.54 13.79
CA TYR A 32 -7.45 6.24 12.48
C TYR A 32 -6.44 7.31 12.11
N SER A 33 -5.23 6.88 11.80
CA SER A 33 -4.09 7.76 11.61
C SER A 33 -3.29 7.30 10.40
N ALA A 34 -2.63 8.26 9.76
CA ALA A 34 -1.76 8.05 8.62
C ALA A 34 -0.39 8.64 8.94
N ALA A 35 0.63 7.81 8.93
CA ALA A 35 2.00 8.26 8.82
C ALA A 35 2.26 8.49 7.33
N TYR A 36 2.11 9.73 6.90
CA TYR A 36 2.04 10.12 5.50
C TYR A 36 3.39 10.66 5.02
N VAL A 37 3.73 10.40 3.76
CA VAL A 37 4.96 10.91 3.12
C VAL A 37 4.69 11.49 1.75
N ILE A 38 5.39 12.59 1.46
CA ILE A 38 5.42 13.27 0.17
C ILE A 38 6.86 13.28 -0.31
N LEU A 39 7.16 12.59 -1.40
CA LEU A 39 8.42 12.67 -2.11
C LEU A 39 8.43 13.93 -2.98
N GLU A 40 9.38 14.80 -2.70
CA GLU A 40 9.64 16.01 -3.45
C GLU A 40 10.62 15.70 -4.59
N THR A 41 10.42 16.33 -5.74
CA THR A 41 11.27 16.12 -6.93
C THR A 41 11.75 17.44 -7.52
N ASP A 42 12.64 17.34 -8.50
CA ASP A 42 13.07 18.47 -9.35
C ASP A 42 12.03 18.83 -10.45
N THR A 43 10.85 18.22 -10.41
CA THR A 43 9.75 18.45 -11.35
C THR A 43 8.44 18.79 -10.62
N GLN A 44 7.35 18.97 -11.37
CA GLN A 44 6.01 19.16 -10.80
C GLN A 44 5.43 17.90 -10.13
N HIS A 45 5.96 16.71 -10.43
CA HIS A 45 5.41 15.46 -9.90
C HIS A 45 5.89 15.21 -8.47
N LYS A 46 4.97 14.73 -7.63
CA LYS A 46 5.23 14.33 -6.25
C LYS A 46 4.71 12.92 -6.00
N GLY A 47 5.47 12.15 -5.23
CA GLY A 47 5.08 10.80 -4.79
C GLY A 47 4.41 10.83 -3.43
N HIS A 48 3.27 10.17 -3.29
CA HIS A 48 2.48 10.20 -2.07
C HIS A 48 2.29 8.78 -1.56
N GLY A 49 2.61 8.56 -0.30
CA GLY A 49 2.44 7.28 0.37
C GLY A 49 1.94 7.46 1.79
N MET A 50 1.31 6.42 2.31
CA MET A 50 1.00 6.34 3.72
C MET A 50 1.13 4.92 4.23
N THR A 51 1.25 4.82 5.54
CA THR A 51 0.90 3.61 6.27
C THR A 51 -0.06 3.95 7.39
N PHE A 52 -0.91 2.98 7.73
CA PHE A 52 -2.01 3.15 8.66
C PHE A 52 -1.59 2.82 10.09
N THR A 53 -2.00 3.66 11.04
CA THR A 53 -1.94 3.38 12.48
C THR A 53 -3.26 3.83 13.14
N ILE A 54 -3.40 3.61 14.45
CA ILE A 54 -4.64 3.90 15.20
C ILE A 54 -4.44 4.93 16.33
N GLY A 55 -3.50 5.87 16.16
CA GLY A 55 -3.35 7.02 17.05
C GLY A 55 -1.93 7.12 17.63
N ARG A 56 -1.76 6.72 18.90
CA ARG A 56 -0.44 6.74 19.57
C ARG A 56 0.58 5.90 18.80
N GLY A 57 1.80 6.42 18.63
CA GLY A 57 2.87 5.77 17.87
C GLY A 57 2.92 6.14 16.39
N ASN A 58 1.93 6.87 15.85
CA ASN A 58 1.98 7.35 14.46
C ASN A 58 3.22 8.24 14.22
N GLU A 59 3.58 9.05 15.22
CA GLU A 59 4.76 9.93 15.20
C GLU A 59 6.06 9.15 15.06
N ILE A 60 6.15 7.95 15.65
CA ILE A 60 7.33 7.08 15.59
C ILE A 60 7.49 6.54 14.16
N VAL A 61 6.38 6.16 13.52
CA VAL A 61 6.39 5.72 12.12
C VAL A 61 6.79 6.87 11.19
N CYS A 62 6.29 8.10 11.41
CA CYS A 62 6.73 9.28 10.65
C CYS A 62 8.25 9.52 10.75
N GLN A 63 8.84 9.37 11.94
CA GLN A 63 10.29 9.50 12.12
C GLN A 63 11.05 8.40 11.37
N ALA A 64 10.58 7.15 11.42
CA ALA A 64 11.18 6.05 10.66
C ALA A 64 11.10 6.27 9.14
N ILE A 65 10.00 6.87 8.64
CA ILE A 65 9.88 7.22 7.22
C ILE A 65 10.93 8.27 6.84
N ALA A 66 11.16 9.29 7.67
CA ALA A 66 12.16 10.32 7.40
C ALA A 66 13.57 9.70 7.25
N VAL A 67 13.96 8.82 8.18
CA VAL A 67 15.25 8.10 8.12
C VAL A 67 15.38 7.25 6.84
N LEU A 68 14.33 6.52 6.46
CA LEU A 68 14.36 5.72 5.23
C LEU A 68 14.42 6.60 3.96
N SER A 69 13.79 7.77 3.99
CA SER A 69 13.72 8.68 2.83
C SER A 69 15.09 9.23 2.44
N ASP A 70 16.00 9.42 3.40
CA ASP A 70 17.37 9.84 3.12
C ASP A 70 18.11 8.87 2.19
N ARG A 71 17.75 7.58 2.20
CA ARG A 71 18.36 6.57 1.32
C ARG A 71 17.98 6.73 -0.15
N ILE A 72 16.89 7.42 -0.45
CA ILE A 72 16.44 7.66 -1.83
C ILE A 72 16.61 9.10 -2.30
N LYS A 73 17.02 10.00 -1.40
CA LYS A 73 17.35 11.38 -1.75
C LYS A 73 18.48 11.43 -2.77
N GLY A 74 18.31 12.24 -3.81
CA GLY A 74 19.24 12.39 -4.94
C GLY A 74 19.18 11.27 -5.98
N LYS A 75 18.36 10.22 -5.79
CA LYS A 75 18.21 9.16 -6.78
C LYS A 75 17.24 9.58 -7.89
N LYS A 76 17.51 9.09 -9.10
CA LYS A 76 16.59 9.23 -10.23
C LYS A 76 15.49 8.18 -10.10
N LEU A 77 14.26 8.57 -10.41
CA LEU A 77 13.10 7.69 -10.40
C LEU A 77 13.30 6.50 -11.35
N GLU A 78 13.83 6.74 -12.54
CA GLU A 78 14.09 5.70 -13.54
C GLU A 78 15.03 4.59 -13.03
N ASP A 79 16.06 4.95 -12.24
CA ASP A 79 16.96 3.96 -11.63
C ASP A 79 16.25 3.08 -10.60
N LEU A 80 15.28 3.66 -9.88
CA LEU A 80 14.50 2.95 -8.85
C LEU A 80 13.44 2.01 -9.46
N VAL A 81 12.84 2.39 -10.58
CA VAL A 81 11.73 1.62 -11.18
C VAL A 81 12.16 0.68 -12.30
N ALA A 82 13.41 0.77 -12.76
CA ALA A 82 13.98 -0.14 -13.76
C ALA A 82 14.05 -1.60 -13.28
N ASP A 83 14.24 -1.81 -11.97
CA ASP A 83 14.33 -3.14 -11.34
C ASP A 83 13.82 -3.06 -9.89
N TRP A 84 12.51 -3.26 -9.74
CA TRP A 84 11.83 -3.14 -8.45
C TRP A 84 12.32 -4.15 -7.41
N GLY A 85 12.71 -5.36 -7.82
CA GLY A 85 13.31 -6.37 -6.93
C GLY A 85 14.65 -5.89 -6.34
N LYS A 86 15.51 -5.27 -7.17
CA LYS A 86 16.74 -4.63 -6.67
C LYS A 86 16.47 -3.43 -5.79
N THR A 87 15.48 -2.60 -6.14
CA THR A 87 15.08 -1.45 -5.31
C THR A 87 14.55 -1.91 -3.95
N TRP A 88 13.69 -2.93 -3.92
CA TRP A 88 13.23 -3.54 -2.68
C TRP A 88 14.41 -4.05 -1.86
N ARG A 89 15.27 -4.89 -2.47
CA ARG A 89 16.48 -5.42 -1.82
C ARG A 89 17.33 -4.30 -1.24
N TYR A 90 17.60 -3.24 -2.00
CA TYR A 90 18.37 -2.08 -1.54
C TYR A 90 17.76 -1.46 -0.29
N LEU A 91 16.44 -1.22 -0.31
CA LEU A 91 15.72 -0.58 0.79
C LEU A 91 15.65 -1.47 2.04
N VAL A 92 15.49 -2.78 1.89
CA VAL A 92 15.42 -3.72 3.04
C VAL A 92 16.78 -4.26 3.51
N SER A 93 17.90 -3.93 2.85
CA SER A 93 19.22 -4.53 3.16
C SER A 93 20.15 -3.70 4.03
N ASP A 94 19.75 -2.49 4.45
CA ASP A 94 20.52 -1.74 5.44
C ASP A 94 20.52 -2.51 6.77
N SER A 95 21.69 -2.99 7.20
CA SER A 95 21.80 -3.88 8.37
C SER A 95 21.34 -3.22 9.67
N HIS A 96 21.57 -1.91 9.83
CA HIS A 96 21.15 -1.17 11.02
C HIS A 96 19.63 -1.02 11.05
N LEU A 97 19.01 -0.67 9.92
CA LEU A 97 17.56 -0.57 9.81
C LEU A 97 16.87 -1.95 9.83
N ARG A 98 17.53 -3.00 9.34
CA ARG A 98 17.04 -4.38 9.48
C ARG A 98 17.00 -4.84 10.92
N TRP A 99 17.96 -4.42 11.75
CA TRP A 99 18.07 -4.86 13.14
C TRP A 99 16.84 -4.50 13.98
N ILE A 100 16.15 -3.41 13.62
CA ILE A 100 14.90 -2.95 14.27
C ILE A 100 13.63 -3.51 13.61
N GLY A 101 13.76 -4.47 12.69
CA GLY A 101 12.68 -5.26 12.11
C GLY A 101 12.96 -6.75 12.33
N PRO A 102 13.60 -7.45 11.38
CA PRO A 102 13.67 -7.17 9.94
C PRO A 102 12.31 -7.44 9.28
N GLU A 103 11.95 -6.64 8.27
CA GLU A 103 10.74 -6.83 7.45
C GLU A 103 9.45 -6.99 8.28
N LYS A 104 9.38 -6.29 9.43
CA LYS A 104 8.22 -6.24 10.35
C LYS A 104 8.19 -4.94 11.15
N GLY A 105 7.06 -4.66 11.81
CA GLY A 105 6.92 -3.58 12.78
C GLY A 105 7.08 -2.17 12.18
N VAL A 106 7.47 -1.21 13.04
CA VAL A 106 7.55 0.23 12.70
C VAL A 106 8.40 0.48 11.45
N ILE A 107 9.59 -0.11 11.36
CA ILE A 107 10.50 0.16 10.25
C ILE A 107 9.95 -0.33 8.92
N HIS A 108 9.20 -1.45 8.93
CA HIS A 108 8.64 -2.00 7.70
C HIS A 108 7.31 -1.33 7.33
N LEU A 109 6.52 -0.85 8.31
CA LEU A 109 5.40 0.05 8.06
C LEU A 109 5.88 1.34 7.37
N ALA A 110 6.96 1.94 7.88
CA ALA A 110 7.56 3.12 7.30
C ALA A 110 8.08 2.86 5.87
N LEU A 111 8.74 1.71 5.66
CA LEU A 111 9.18 1.30 4.33
C LEU A 111 8.00 1.15 3.35
N GLY A 112 6.90 0.52 3.78
CA GLY A 112 5.71 0.36 2.94
C GLY A 112 5.15 1.71 2.48
N SER A 113 5.10 2.70 3.38
CA SER A 113 4.73 4.07 3.02
C SER A 113 5.65 4.67 1.97
N LEU A 114 6.97 4.50 2.12
CA LEU A 114 7.98 5.04 1.20
C LEU A 114 7.92 4.38 -0.18
N VAL A 115 7.86 3.04 -0.23
CA VAL A 115 7.78 2.27 -1.48
C VAL A 115 6.52 2.63 -2.25
N ASN A 116 5.37 2.74 -1.56
CA ASN A 116 4.12 3.14 -2.20
C ASN A 116 4.18 4.58 -2.73
N ALA A 117 4.92 5.47 -2.08
CA ALA A 117 5.14 6.83 -2.60
C ALA A 117 5.98 6.84 -3.89
N ILE A 118 6.95 5.92 -4.03
CA ILE A 118 7.71 5.75 -5.27
C ILE A 118 6.81 5.21 -6.39
N TRP A 119 5.95 4.23 -6.09
CA TRP A 119 4.93 3.74 -7.03
C TRP A 119 3.96 4.82 -7.49
N ASP A 120 3.46 5.63 -6.56
CA ASP A 120 2.59 6.77 -6.88
C ASP A 120 3.30 7.83 -7.73
N LEU A 121 4.56 8.16 -7.40
CA LEU A 121 5.36 9.07 -8.22
C LEU A 121 5.52 8.54 -9.65
N TRP A 122 5.86 7.25 -9.78
CA TRP A 122 6.02 6.61 -11.09
C TRP A 122 4.71 6.62 -11.88
N ALA A 123 3.60 6.30 -11.23
CA ALA A 123 2.27 6.32 -11.82
C ALA A 123 1.89 7.71 -12.36
N LYS A 124 2.16 8.77 -11.59
CA LYS A 124 1.93 10.15 -12.01
C LYS A 124 2.79 10.57 -13.18
N VAL A 125 4.06 10.16 -13.20
CA VAL A 125 4.98 10.44 -14.32
C VAL A 125 4.53 9.71 -15.59
N LEU A 126 4.01 8.49 -15.47
CA LEU A 126 3.49 7.73 -16.61
C LEU A 126 2.07 8.15 -17.04
N GLY A 127 1.36 8.94 -16.22
CA GLY A 127 -0.04 9.27 -16.46
C GLY A 127 -0.97 8.05 -16.39
N LYS A 128 -0.63 7.04 -15.58
CA LYS A 128 -1.39 5.78 -15.46
C LYS A 128 -1.73 5.50 -14.00
N PRO A 129 -2.91 4.93 -13.69
CA PRO A 129 -3.17 4.41 -12.36
C PRO A 129 -2.28 3.18 -12.09
N VAL A 130 -1.84 2.99 -10.84
CA VAL A 130 -0.87 1.93 -10.46
C VAL A 130 -1.32 0.54 -10.92
N TRP A 131 -2.60 0.21 -10.75
CA TRP A 131 -3.12 -1.10 -11.17
C TRP A 131 -2.90 -1.38 -12.66
N ARG A 132 -2.94 -0.34 -13.49
CA ARG A 132 -2.75 -0.48 -14.93
C ARG A 132 -1.29 -0.70 -15.28
N ILE A 133 -0.37 -0.03 -14.58
CA ILE A 133 1.08 -0.22 -14.74
C ILE A 133 1.42 -1.69 -14.48
N VAL A 134 0.95 -2.24 -13.36
CA VAL A 134 1.20 -3.63 -12.97
C VAL A 134 0.52 -4.62 -13.94
N ALA A 135 -0.72 -4.35 -14.33
CA ALA A 135 -1.47 -5.24 -15.24
C ALA A 135 -0.90 -5.29 -16.66
N GLU A 136 -0.26 -4.22 -17.13
CA GLU A 136 0.35 -4.13 -18.46
C GLU A 136 1.77 -4.70 -18.53
N MET A 137 2.40 -5.02 -17.40
CA MET A 137 3.71 -5.69 -17.38
C MET A 137 3.65 -7.06 -18.07
N SER A 138 4.74 -7.43 -18.73
CA SER A 138 4.99 -8.83 -19.07
C SER A 138 5.15 -9.68 -17.80
N PRO A 139 4.93 -11.00 -17.87
CA PRO A 139 5.24 -11.92 -16.77
C PRO A 139 6.64 -11.70 -16.17
N GLU A 140 7.65 -11.50 -17.01
CA GLU A 140 9.03 -11.25 -16.59
C GLU A 140 9.20 -9.89 -15.89
N GLU A 141 8.53 -8.84 -16.36
CA GLU A 141 8.54 -7.53 -15.72
C GLU A 141 7.87 -7.55 -14.34
N PHE A 142 6.73 -8.24 -14.22
CA PHE A 142 6.04 -8.42 -12.94
C PHE A 142 6.93 -9.16 -11.94
N VAL A 143 7.52 -10.29 -12.36
CA VAL A 143 8.38 -11.11 -11.49
C VAL A 143 9.65 -10.36 -11.09
N ARG A 144 10.20 -9.52 -11.97
CA ARG A 144 11.33 -8.61 -11.64
C ARG A 144 11.00 -7.61 -10.54
N CYS A 145 9.73 -7.41 -10.20
CA CYS A 145 9.35 -6.53 -9.09
C CYS A 145 9.53 -7.16 -7.70
N ILE A 146 9.79 -8.47 -7.64
CA ILE A 146 9.80 -9.24 -6.39
C ILE A 146 11.24 -9.56 -5.99
N ASP A 147 11.55 -9.37 -4.71
CA ASP A 147 12.78 -9.89 -4.10
C ASP A 147 12.54 -11.33 -3.64
N PHE A 148 13.08 -12.32 -4.36
CA PHE A 148 12.85 -13.74 -4.08
C PHE A 148 13.65 -14.29 -2.87
N ARG A 149 14.31 -13.44 -2.08
CA ARG A 149 15.01 -13.89 -0.88
C ARG A 149 14.03 -14.54 0.10
N TYR A 150 14.33 -15.77 0.50
CA TYR A 150 13.53 -16.55 1.46
C TYR A 150 12.14 -17.02 0.97
N ILE A 151 11.91 -17.06 -0.35
CA ILE A 151 10.65 -17.61 -0.91
C ILE A 151 10.85 -18.74 -1.94
N THR A 152 12.09 -18.98 -2.40
CA THR A 152 12.38 -19.92 -3.51
C THR A 152 12.12 -21.39 -3.19
N ASP A 153 12.04 -21.75 -1.91
CA ASP A 153 11.62 -23.07 -1.46
C ASP A 153 10.11 -23.30 -1.60
N ALA A 154 9.32 -22.23 -1.78
CA ALA A 154 7.88 -22.29 -2.00
C ALA A 154 7.48 -21.93 -3.45
N ILE A 155 8.17 -20.95 -4.06
CA ILE A 155 7.95 -20.54 -5.44
C ILE A 155 9.21 -19.89 -6.02
N THR A 156 9.67 -20.42 -7.14
CA THR A 156 10.80 -19.88 -7.91
C THR A 156 10.36 -18.77 -8.87
N PRO A 157 11.28 -17.89 -9.31
CA PRO A 157 10.97 -16.91 -10.35
C PRO A 157 10.43 -17.55 -11.63
N GLU A 158 10.98 -18.70 -12.04
CA GLU A 158 10.59 -19.44 -13.24
C GLU A 158 9.16 -19.97 -13.12
N GLU A 159 8.79 -20.54 -11.97
CA GLU A 159 7.43 -21.00 -11.69
C GLU A 159 6.44 -19.82 -11.69
N ALA A 160 6.80 -18.70 -11.05
CA ALA A 160 5.97 -17.50 -11.04
C ALA A 160 5.73 -16.94 -12.47
N ILE A 161 6.77 -16.90 -13.31
CA ILE A 161 6.64 -16.49 -14.72
C ILE A 161 5.71 -17.44 -15.47
N GLN A 162 5.86 -18.75 -15.27
CA GLN A 162 5.04 -19.75 -15.93
C GLN A 162 3.56 -19.61 -15.55
N MET A 163 3.26 -19.46 -14.26
CA MET A 163 1.89 -19.21 -13.77
C MET A 163 1.27 -17.95 -14.40
N LEU A 164 2.04 -16.88 -14.56
CA LEU A 164 1.56 -15.64 -15.17
C LEU A 164 1.34 -15.81 -16.68
N LYS A 165 2.23 -16.53 -17.39
CA LYS A 165 2.08 -16.83 -18.83
C LYS A 165 0.81 -17.61 -19.14
N GLU A 166 0.45 -18.57 -18.30
CA GLU A 166 -0.81 -19.32 -18.43
C GLU A 166 -2.05 -18.43 -18.35
N GLN A 167 -1.94 -17.31 -17.65
CA GLN A 167 -3.02 -16.35 -17.44
C GLN A 167 -3.05 -15.21 -18.48
N GLU A 168 -1.96 -15.04 -19.25
CA GLU A 168 -1.78 -13.97 -20.23
C GLU A 168 -2.92 -13.90 -21.27
N PRO A 169 -3.44 -15.02 -21.84
CA PRO A 169 -4.51 -14.97 -22.83
C PRO A 169 -5.80 -14.29 -22.35
N THR A 170 -6.05 -14.25 -21.04
CA THR A 170 -7.26 -13.63 -20.45
C THR A 170 -7.04 -12.19 -19.98
N LYS A 171 -5.81 -11.68 -20.02
CA LYS A 171 -5.42 -10.36 -19.50
C LYS A 171 -6.25 -9.23 -20.12
N ALA A 172 -6.39 -9.23 -21.45
CA ALA A 172 -7.11 -8.17 -22.17
C ALA A 172 -8.59 -8.07 -21.75
N GLN A 173 -9.25 -9.21 -21.52
CA GLN A 173 -10.65 -9.20 -21.06
C GLN A 173 -10.77 -8.74 -19.61
N ARG A 174 -9.91 -9.22 -18.70
CA ARG A 174 -9.92 -8.81 -17.29
C ARG A 174 -9.62 -7.32 -17.10
N ILE A 175 -8.77 -6.74 -17.96
CA ILE A 175 -8.55 -5.30 -18.00
C ILE A 175 -9.83 -4.55 -18.36
N LYS A 176 -10.58 -4.99 -19.38
CA LYS A 176 -11.89 -4.38 -19.72
C LYS A 176 -12.88 -4.50 -18.57
N ASP A 177 -12.90 -5.64 -17.88
CA ASP A 177 -13.76 -5.82 -16.71
C ASP A 177 -13.37 -4.86 -15.57
N ALA A 178 -12.08 -4.58 -15.38
CA ALA A 178 -11.60 -3.61 -14.40
C ALA A 178 -12.01 -2.17 -14.77
N GLU A 179 -11.84 -1.77 -16.04
CA GLU A 179 -12.30 -0.48 -16.57
C GLU A 179 -13.82 -0.29 -16.44
N GLN A 180 -14.57 -1.40 -16.46
CA GLN A 180 -16.02 -1.43 -16.31
C GLN A 180 -16.48 -1.62 -14.85
N ASN A 181 -15.55 -1.54 -13.87
CA ASN A 181 -15.82 -1.74 -12.44
C ASN A 181 -16.47 -3.09 -12.10
N ARG A 182 -16.10 -4.16 -12.81
CA ARG A 182 -16.59 -5.54 -12.59
C ARG A 182 -15.52 -6.52 -12.09
N ALA A 183 -14.26 -6.11 -12.03
CA ALA A 183 -13.15 -7.01 -11.71
C ALA A 183 -13.12 -7.46 -10.24
N VAL A 184 -13.53 -6.60 -9.28
CA VAL A 184 -13.37 -6.88 -7.85
C VAL A 184 -14.70 -6.61 -7.12
N PRO A 185 -15.39 -7.65 -6.59
CA PRO A 185 -16.56 -7.45 -5.75
C PRO A 185 -16.18 -6.82 -4.41
N ALA A 186 -16.99 -5.89 -3.92
CA ALA A 186 -16.79 -5.26 -2.62
C ALA A 186 -17.60 -5.93 -1.50
N TYR A 187 -17.04 -5.92 -0.29
CA TYR A 187 -17.76 -6.22 0.95
C TYR A 187 -17.58 -5.03 1.91
N THR A 188 -18.42 -4.94 2.95
CA THR A 188 -18.32 -3.86 3.94
C THR A 188 -18.18 -4.38 5.36
N THR A 189 -17.43 -3.64 6.17
CA THR A 189 -17.29 -3.87 7.63
C THR A 189 -17.95 -2.75 8.43
N SER A 190 -18.51 -1.72 7.77
CA SER A 190 -18.90 -0.48 8.44
C SER A 190 -20.02 -0.62 9.45
N ALA A 191 -20.90 -1.62 9.30
CA ALA A 191 -21.97 -1.90 10.26
C ALA A 191 -21.48 -2.74 11.46
N GLY A 192 -20.29 -3.33 11.36
CA GLY A 192 -19.83 -4.39 12.26
C GLY A 192 -18.92 -3.95 13.38
N TRP A 193 -18.76 -2.65 13.63
CA TRP A 193 -17.88 -2.17 14.70
C TRP A 193 -18.50 -2.44 16.08
N LEU A 194 -17.71 -2.99 17.00
CA LEU A 194 -18.21 -3.52 18.28
C LEU A 194 -18.77 -2.42 19.20
N GLY A 195 -18.27 -1.20 19.06
CA GLY A 195 -18.73 -0.05 19.82
C GLY A 195 -20.08 0.52 19.40
N TYR A 196 -20.70 0.02 18.32
CA TYR A 196 -21.99 0.51 17.84
C TYR A 196 -23.16 -0.09 18.61
N GLY A 197 -24.16 0.75 18.88
CA GLY A 197 -25.46 0.28 19.38
C GLY A 197 -26.24 -0.48 18.30
N GLU A 198 -27.18 -1.32 18.73
CA GLU A 198 -27.99 -2.18 17.86
C GLU A 198 -28.70 -1.40 16.75
N ASP A 199 -29.32 -0.26 17.07
CA ASP A 199 -30.03 0.57 16.08
C ASP A 199 -29.09 1.11 15.00
N LYS A 200 -27.89 1.55 15.38
CA LYS A 200 -26.87 2.04 14.42
C LYS A 200 -26.41 0.91 13.50
N MET A 201 -26.16 -0.27 14.05
CA MET A 201 -25.82 -1.46 13.26
C MET A 201 -26.92 -1.82 12.26
N LYS A 202 -28.17 -1.93 12.72
CA LYS A 202 -29.33 -2.23 11.86
C LYS A 202 -29.50 -1.21 10.74
N GLY A 203 -29.41 0.09 11.06
CA GLY A 203 -29.49 1.16 10.08
C GLY A 203 -28.40 1.07 9.01
N LEU A 204 -27.15 0.85 9.43
CA LEU A 204 -26.02 0.72 8.49
C LEU A 204 -26.12 -0.54 7.61
N LEU A 205 -26.62 -1.66 8.15
CA LEU A 205 -26.87 -2.87 7.36
C LEU A 205 -27.95 -2.62 6.31
N GLN A 206 -29.06 -1.99 6.68
CA GLN A 206 -30.13 -1.64 5.73
C GLN A 206 -29.62 -0.69 4.64
N GLU A 207 -28.85 0.34 5.03
CA GLU A 207 -28.24 1.29 4.09
C GLU A 207 -27.31 0.59 3.09
N THR A 208 -26.41 -0.24 3.60
CA THR A 208 -25.41 -0.91 2.76
C THR A 208 -26.01 -2.02 1.88
N LEU A 209 -27.05 -2.72 2.35
CA LEU A 209 -27.88 -3.58 1.51
C LEU A 209 -28.53 -2.78 0.37
N GLY A 210 -29.10 -1.62 0.68
CA GLY A 210 -29.69 -0.70 -0.32
C GLY A 210 -28.68 -0.21 -1.37
N LYS A 211 -27.38 -0.16 -1.03
CA LYS A 211 -26.27 0.16 -1.95
C LYS A 211 -25.76 -1.04 -2.75
N GLY A 212 -26.36 -2.22 -2.59
CA GLY A 212 -26.02 -3.42 -3.37
C GLY A 212 -24.89 -4.28 -2.79
N TYR A 213 -24.44 -4.03 -1.55
CA TYR A 213 -23.49 -4.92 -0.88
C TYR A 213 -24.13 -6.28 -0.62
N LYS A 214 -23.36 -7.35 -0.86
CA LYS A 214 -23.81 -8.74 -0.66
C LYS A 214 -23.08 -9.47 0.47
N HIS A 215 -21.98 -8.89 0.94
CA HIS A 215 -21.10 -9.51 1.94
C HIS A 215 -20.78 -8.49 3.03
N PHE A 216 -20.85 -8.96 4.27
CA PHE A 216 -20.75 -8.13 5.48
C PHE A 216 -19.82 -8.81 6.49
N LYS A 217 -19.10 -8.01 7.27
CA LYS A 217 -18.25 -8.50 8.37
C LYS A 217 -18.63 -7.80 9.66
N LEU A 218 -18.75 -8.59 10.72
CA LEU A 218 -19.01 -8.15 12.10
C LEU A 218 -17.79 -8.44 12.97
N LYS A 219 -17.57 -7.61 13.99
CA LYS A 219 -16.50 -7.76 14.99
C LYS A 219 -17.00 -8.46 16.24
#